data_AF-A0A967WWF7-F1
#
_entry.id   AF-A0A967WWF7-F1
#
_cell.length_a   1.000
_cell.length_b   1.000
_cell.length_c   1.000
_cell.angle_alpha   90.00
_cell.angle_beta   90.00
_cell.angle_gamma   90.00
#
_symmetry.space_group_name_H-M   'P 1'
#
loop_
_entity.id
_entity.type
_entity.pdbx_description
1 polymer ?
#
loop_
_entity_poly.entity_id
_entity_poly.type
_entity_poly.pdbx_seq_one_letter_code
_entity_poly.pdbx_strand_id
1 'polypeptide(L)'
;MSNVIACIDGTSVSTAVSDYAAWASLQLGAPLVLLHVLEKSASPAKSNLAGNIGLGSRESLLEELAALDEKRGKLALEQGRLMLEAARERAIADGVTEPLSRQRHGSLVDTLVGMEEETRLLVMGKHDENLGNHI
;
A
#
# COMPACT_ATOMS: atom_id res chain seq x y z
N MET A 1 -14.00 15.34 12.59
CA MET A 1 -14.43 13.95 12.84
C MET A 1 -13.22 13.07 12.62
N SER A 2 -12.92 12.15 13.53
CA SER A 2 -11.75 11.26 13.44
C SER A 2 -12.18 9.86 12.99
N ASN A 3 -11.33 9.21 12.19
CA ASN A 3 -11.62 8.01 11.43
C ASN A 3 -10.92 6.78 12.03
N VAL A 4 -11.50 5.60 11.83
CA VAL A 4 -10.75 4.34 11.93
C VAL A 4 -10.00 4.16 10.63
N ILE A 5 -8.68 4.03 10.69
CA ILE A 5 -7.83 3.80 9.52
C ILE A 5 -7.31 2.37 9.55
N ALA A 6 -7.48 1.64 8.46
CA ALA A 6 -6.95 0.30 8.28
C ALA A 6 -5.88 0.29 7.17
N CYS A 7 -4.67 -0.17 7.49
CA CYS A 7 -3.60 -0.31 6.51
C CYS A 7 -3.71 -1.65 5.79
N ILE A 8 -3.94 -1.62 4.48
CA ILE A 8 -4.08 -2.79 3.62
C ILE A 8 -2.85 -2.88 2.71
N ASP A 9 -2.13 -4.00 2.78
CA ASP A 9 -0.85 -4.23 2.11
C ASP A 9 -0.83 -5.48 1.22
N GLY A 10 -1.95 -6.21 1.16
CA GLY A 10 -2.09 -7.40 0.32
C GLY A 10 -1.50 -8.66 0.92
N THR A 11 -0.94 -8.57 2.13
CA THR A 11 -0.47 -9.75 2.86
C THR A 11 -1.64 -10.61 3.35
N SER A 12 -1.35 -11.83 3.80
CA SER A 12 -2.35 -12.72 4.40
C SER A 12 -3.07 -12.11 5.60
N VAL A 13 -2.46 -11.12 6.26
CA VAL A 13 -3.00 -10.45 7.45
C VAL A 13 -3.97 -9.32 7.08
N SER A 14 -3.93 -8.80 5.84
CA SER A 14 -4.79 -7.70 5.38
C SER A 14 -6.29 -7.98 5.55
N THR A 15 -6.72 -9.24 5.42
CA THR A 15 -8.13 -9.60 5.64
C THR A 15 -8.52 -9.38 7.10
N ALA A 16 -7.73 -9.90 8.05
CA ALA A 16 -7.99 -9.69 9.47
C ALA A 16 -7.96 -8.21 9.87
N VAL A 17 -7.05 -7.42 9.28
CA VAL A 17 -7.00 -5.97 9.48
C VAL A 17 -8.30 -5.29 9.05
N SER A 18 -8.83 -5.66 7.89
CA SER A 18 -10.13 -5.16 7.40
C SER A 18 -11.26 -5.50 8.37
N ASP A 19 -11.34 -6.75 8.82
CA ASP A 19 -12.41 -7.26 9.69
C ASP A 19 -12.41 -6.55 11.05
N TYR A 20 -11.23 -6.42 11.68
CA TYR A 20 -11.09 -5.73 12.96
C TYR A 20 -11.35 -4.23 12.83
N ALA A 21 -10.97 -3.61 11.72
CA ALA A 21 -11.26 -2.20 11.48
C ALA A 21 -12.75 -1.93 11.24
N ALA A 22 -13.44 -2.82 10.53
CA ALA A 22 -14.89 -2.77 10.35
C ALA A 22 -15.61 -2.90 11.70
N TRP A 23 -15.26 -3.91 12.49
CA TRP A 23 -15.79 -4.08 13.84
C TRP A 23 -15.57 -2.83 14.71
N ALA A 24 -14.35 -2.28 14.73
CA ALA A 24 -14.03 -1.11 15.54
C ALA A 24 -14.77 0.15 15.05
N SER A 25 -14.89 0.34 13.73
CA SER A 25 -15.65 1.44 13.13
C SER A 25 -17.11 1.43 13.60
N LEU A 26 -17.76 0.26 13.57
CA LEU A 26 -19.13 0.08 14.04
C LEU A 26 -19.27 0.34 15.54
N GLN A 27 -18.34 -0.14 16.36
CA GLN A 27 -18.39 0.05 17.81
C GLN A 27 -18.09 1.49 18.25
N LEU A 28 -17.26 2.20 17.51
CA LEU A 28 -16.91 3.58 17.80
C LEU A 28 -17.87 4.59 17.16
N GLY A 29 -18.74 4.15 16.24
CA GLY A 29 -19.56 5.04 15.42
C GLY A 29 -18.72 6.00 14.59
N ALA A 30 -17.52 5.57 14.18
CA ALA A 30 -16.53 6.41 13.49
C ALA A 30 -16.36 5.92 12.03
N PRO A 31 -16.16 6.81 11.04
CA PRO A 31 -15.98 6.41 9.65
C PRO A 31 -14.76 5.51 9.46
N LEU A 32 -14.86 4.55 8.54
CA LEU A 32 -13.75 3.64 8.17
C LEU A 32 -13.04 4.16 6.92
N VAL A 33 -11.72 4.23 6.98
CA VAL A 33 -10.83 4.52 5.86
C VAL A 33 -9.88 3.33 5.66
N LEU A 34 -9.97 2.69 4.50
CA LEU A 34 -9.05 1.68 4.03
C LEU A 34 -7.92 2.38 3.28
N LEU A 35 -6.68 2.22 3.75
CA LEU A 35 -5.50 2.90 3.23
C LEU A 35 -4.52 1.88 2.63
N HIS A 36 -4.12 2.11 1.39
CA HIS A 36 -2.98 1.42 0.77
C HIS A 36 -1.91 2.44 0.39
N VAL A 37 -0.67 2.19 0.78
CA VAL A 37 0.47 3.06 0.46
C VAL A 37 1.42 2.32 -0.49
N LEU A 38 1.59 2.89 -1.68
CA LEU A 38 2.58 2.45 -2.67
C LEU A 38 3.92 3.06 -2.29
N GLU A 39 4.75 2.26 -1.62
CA GLU A 39 6.14 2.63 -1.39
C GLU A 39 6.91 2.61 -2.71
N LYS A 40 7.77 3.61 -2.90
CA LYS A 40 8.66 3.63 -4.05
C LYS A 40 9.70 2.53 -3.82
N SER A 41 9.57 1.40 -4.53
CA SER A 41 10.57 0.35 -4.52
C SER A 41 11.92 0.97 -4.79
N ALA A 42 12.88 0.83 -3.86
CA ALA A 42 14.25 1.20 -4.13
C ALA A 42 14.68 0.43 -5.38
N SER A 43 14.85 1.12 -6.52
CA SER A 43 15.33 0.49 -7.75
C SER A 43 16.54 -0.35 -7.37
N PRO A 44 16.66 -1.60 -7.86
CA PRO A 44 17.74 -2.48 -7.48
C PRO A 44 19.04 -1.69 -7.62
N ALA A 45 19.73 -1.54 -6.49
CA ALA A 45 20.89 -0.68 -6.35
C ALA A 45 21.76 -0.89 -7.57
N LYS A 46 22.15 0.21 -8.22
CA LYS A 46 23.13 0.29 -9.31
C LYS A 46 24.24 -0.73 -9.03
N SER A 47 24.08 -1.97 -9.48
CA SER A 47 25.12 -2.96 -9.37
C SER A 47 26.18 -2.42 -10.31
N ASN A 48 27.38 -2.19 -9.78
CA ASN A 48 28.48 -1.61 -10.54
C ASN A 48 28.86 -2.55 -11.69
N LEU A 49 28.12 -2.45 -12.80
CA LEU A 49 28.38 -3.08 -14.10
C LEU A 49 29.23 -2.16 -14.99
N ALA A 50 29.77 -1.07 -14.42
CA ALA A 50 30.59 -0.06 -15.10
C ALA A 50 31.92 -0.58 -15.67
N GLY A 51 32.18 -1.89 -15.59
CA GLY A 51 33.43 -2.48 -16.02
C GLY A 51 33.60 -2.72 -17.52
N ASN A 52 32.55 -2.70 -18.37
CA ASN A 52 32.73 -3.14 -19.76
C ASN A 52 31.75 -2.66 -20.85
N ILE A 53 30.83 -1.72 -20.59
CA ILE A 53 29.80 -1.39 -21.58
C ILE A 53 29.91 0.07 -22.05
N GLY A 54 30.16 0.26 -23.35
CA GLY A 54 30.42 1.57 -23.97
C GLY A 54 29.24 2.54 -23.86
N LEU A 55 29.53 3.85 -23.92
CA LEU A 55 28.64 5.02 -23.80
C LEU A 55 27.36 5.10 -24.68
N GLY A 56 26.95 4.02 -25.36
CA GLY A 56 25.60 3.90 -25.97
C GLY A 56 24.74 2.81 -25.33
N SER A 57 25.38 1.88 -24.62
CA SER A 57 24.72 0.77 -23.93
C SER A 57 24.15 1.16 -22.56
N ARG A 58 24.74 2.17 -21.93
CA ARG A 58 24.31 2.67 -20.62
C ARG A 58 22.99 3.44 -20.75
N GLU A 59 22.88 4.26 -21.79
CA GLU A 59 21.72 5.07 -22.11
C GLU A 59 20.55 4.14 -22.48
N SER A 60 20.79 3.17 -23.35
CA SER A 60 19.79 2.15 -23.70
C SER A 60 19.34 1.33 -22.48
N LEU A 61 20.25 0.96 -21.57
CA LEU A 61 19.89 0.22 -20.35
C LEU A 61 19.09 1.09 -19.36
N LEU A 62 19.45 2.37 -19.21
CA LEU A 62 18.70 3.30 -18.37
C LEU A 62 17.29 3.53 -18.91
N GLU A 63 17.12 3.64 -20.23
CA GLU A 63 15.81 3.71 -20.87
C GLU A 63 14.99 2.44 -20.64
N GLU A 64 15.61 1.26 -20.76
CA GLU A 64 14.95 -0.02 -20.51
C GLU A 64 14.51 -0.16 -19.05
N LEU A 65 15.36 0.22 -18.10
CA LEU A 65 15.03 0.24 -16.68
C LEU A 65 13.91 1.23 -16.37
N ALA A 66 13.93 2.43 -16.96
CA ALA A 66 12.87 3.42 -16.78
C ALA A 66 11.53 2.91 -17.32
N ALA A 67 11.52 2.27 -18.49
CA ALA A 67 10.33 1.65 -19.07
C ALA A 67 9.80 0.49 -18.21
N LEU A 68 10.71 -0.30 -17.60
CA LEU A 68 10.35 -1.37 -16.69
C LEU A 68 9.72 -0.82 -15.40
N ASP A 69 10.32 0.20 -14.80
CA ASP A 69 9.81 0.86 -13.59
C ASP A 69 8.44 1.51 -13.84
N GLU A 70 8.22 2.12 -15.02
CA GLU A 70 6.90 2.64 -15.39
C GLU A 70 5.85 1.53 -15.47
N LYS A 71 6.18 0.40 -16.11
CA LYS A 71 5.27 -0.76 -16.21
C LYS A 71 4.95 -1.34 -14.83
N ARG A 72 5.96 -1.49 -13.97
CA ARG A 72 5.79 -1.95 -12.59
C ARG A 72 4.92 -1.01 -11.78
N GLY A 73 5.13 0.31 -11.88
CA GLY A 73 4.32 1.30 -11.20
C GLY A 73 2.84 1.24 -11.59
N LYS A 74 2.54 1.10 -12.89
CA LYS A 74 1.17 0.92 -13.38
C LYS A 74 0.50 -0.34 -12.82
N LEU A 75 1.24 -1.45 -12.81
CA LEU A 75 0.74 -2.71 -12.27
C LEU A 75 0.47 -2.64 -10.76
N ALA A 76 1.40 -2.06 -10.00
CA ALA A 76 1.25 -1.89 -8.55
C ALA A 76 0.05 -0.99 -8.21
N LEU A 77 -0.18 0.07 -8.99
CA LEU A 77 -1.35 0.94 -8.84
C LEU A 77 -2.66 0.16 -9.03
N GLU A 78 -2.77 -0.60 -10.11
CA GLU A 78 -3.93 -1.45 -10.39
C GLU A 78 -4.17 -2.50 -9.30
N GLN A 79 -3.10 -3.18 -8.85
CA GLN A 79 -3.17 -4.17 -7.79
C GLN A 79 -3.68 -3.56 -6.48
N GLY A 80 -3.11 -2.43 -6.06
CA GLY A 80 -3.55 -1.74 -4.85
C GLY A 80 -5.00 -1.25 -4.95
N ARG A 81 -5.47 -0.84 -6.14
CA ARG A 81 -6.87 -0.49 -6.36
C ARG A 81 -7.78 -1.70 -6.16
N LEU A 82 -7.49 -2.83 -6.81
CA LEU A 82 -8.29 -4.06 -6.69
C LEU A 82 -8.34 -4.58 -5.26
N MET A 83 -7.22 -4.49 -4.54
CA MET A 83 -7.10 -4.86 -3.13
C MET A 83 -7.99 -3.99 -2.23
N LEU A 84 -7.97 -2.66 -2.44
CA LEU A 84 -8.83 -1.74 -1.71
C LEU A 84 -10.32 -2.00 -2.00
N GLU A 85 -10.70 -2.25 -3.26
CA GLU A 85 -12.08 -2.61 -3.60
C GLU A 85 -12.54 -3.89 -2.89
N ALA A 86 -11.71 -4.93 -2.88
CA ALA A 86 -12.03 -6.18 -2.17
C ALA A 86 -12.18 -5.99 -0.64
N ALA A 87 -11.32 -5.17 -0.04
CA ALA A 87 -11.43 -4.81 1.38
C ALA A 87 -12.70 -3.96 1.65
N ARG A 88 -13.03 -3.06 0.72
CA ARG A 88 -14.23 -2.21 0.79
C ARG A 88 -15.51 -3.05 0.74
N GLU A 89 -15.61 -3.95 -0.23
CA GLU A 89 -16.75 -4.87 -0.36
C GLU A 89 -16.93 -5.72 0.90
N ARG A 90 -15.82 -6.22 1.47
CA ARG A 90 -15.86 -6.96 2.72
C ARG A 90 -16.37 -6.11 3.90
N ALA A 91 -15.83 -4.91 4.09
CA ALA A 91 -16.28 -4.03 5.17
C ALA A 91 -17.77 -3.66 5.05
N ILE A 92 -18.28 -3.52 3.82
CA ILE A 92 -19.72 -3.34 3.57
C ILE A 92 -20.52 -4.58 3.96
N ALA A 93 -20.03 -5.77 3.61
CA ALA A 93 -20.66 -7.04 4.01
C ALA A 93 -20.68 -7.20 5.55
N ASP A 94 -19.69 -6.67 6.26
CA ASP A 94 -19.62 -6.64 7.72
C ASP A 94 -20.52 -5.57 8.37
N GLY A 95 -21.18 -4.73 7.56
CA GLY A 95 -22.19 -3.77 8.00
C GLY A 95 -21.74 -2.31 8.02
N VAL A 96 -20.53 -1.98 7.54
CA VAL A 96 -20.08 -0.58 7.41
C VAL A 96 -20.76 0.07 6.20
N THR A 97 -21.51 1.15 6.41
CA THR A 97 -22.34 1.76 5.35
C THR A 97 -21.52 2.32 4.18
N GLU A 98 -20.49 3.12 4.48
CA GLU A 98 -19.71 3.83 3.46
C GLU A 98 -18.21 3.84 3.82
N PRO A 99 -17.51 2.69 3.73
CA PRO A 99 -16.07 2.67 3.91
C PRO A 99 -15.39 3.42 2.76
N LEU A 100 -14.48 4.33 3.11
CA LEU A 100 -13.68 5.09 2.18
C LEU A 100 -12.42 4.32 1.82
N SER A 101 -12.00 4.36 0.56
CA SER A 101 -10.73 3.80 0.10
C SER A 101 -9.78 4.93 -0.28
N ARG A 102 -8.54 4.88 0.20
CA ARG A 102 -7.49 5.85 -0.13
C ARG A 102 -6.24 5.09 -0.59
N GLN A 103 -5.76 5.41 -1.78
CA GLN A 103 -4.45 4.96 -2.28
C GLN A 103 -3.49 6.15 -2.29
N ARG A 104 -2.29 5.98 -1.72
CA ARG A 104 -1.27 7.03 -1.63
C ARG A 104 0.07 6.52 -2.15
N HIS A 105 0.93 7.43 -2.60
CA HIS A 105 2.32 7.15 -2.91
C HIS A 105 3.19 7.76 -1.82
N GLY A 106 4.26 7.07 -1.44
CA GLY A 106 5.24 7.57 -0.47
C GLY A 106 5.56 6.56 0.62
N SER A 107 6.13 7.06 1.72
CA SER A 107 6.38 6.26 2.93
C SER A 107 5.07 6.04 3.68
N LEU A 108 4.86 4.82 4.20
CA LEU A 108 3.72 4.54 5.07
C LEU A 108 3.74 5.46 6.30
N VAL A 109 4.91 5.62 6.94
CA VAL A 109 5.07 6.43 8.15
C VAL A 109 4.69 7.88 7.89
N ASP A 110 5.23 8.48 6.83
CA ASP A 110 4.95 9.88 6.49
C ASP A 110 3.47 10.09 6.16
N THR A 111 2.86 9.12 5.47
CA THR A 111 1.43 9.15 5.13
C THR A 111 0.57 9.12 6.40
N LEU A 112 0.91 8.26 7.37
CA LEU A 112 0.19 8.12 8.62
C LEU A 112 0.35 9.36 9.52
N VAL A 113 1.55 9.94 9.60
CA VAL A 113 1.79 11.21 10.31
C VAL A 113 0.95 12.32 9.70
N GLY A 114 0.87 12.40 8.36
CA GLY A 114 0.01 13.37 7.68
C GLY A 114 -1.48 13.18 7.90
N MET A 115 -1.92 12.02 8.41
CA MET A 115 -3.31 11.70 8.72
C MET A 115 -3.59 11.67 10.23
N GLU A 116 -2.63 12.04 11.08
CA GLU A 116 -2.72 11.92 12.55
C GLU A 116 -3.97 12.63 13.11
N GLU A 117 -4.21 13.89 12.74
CA GLU A 117 -5.36 14.67 13.21
C GLU A 117 -6.72 14.08 12.77
N GLU A 118 -6.73 13.34 11.66
CA GLU A 118 -7.90 12.64 11.13
C GLU A 118 -8.07 11.23 11.74
N THR A 119 -7.13 10.75 12.56
CA THR A 119 -7.09 9.35 13.03
C THR A 119 -7.65 9.22 14.45
N ARG A 120 -8.67 8.38 14.61
CA ARG A 120 -9.20 7.95 15.91
C ARG A 120 -8.56 6.65 16.39
N LEU A 121 -8.41 5.71 15.45
CA LEU A 121 -7.85 4.39 15.67
C LEU A 121 -7.12 3.99 14.40
N LEU A 122 -5.90 3.48 14.57
CA LEU A 122 -5.11 2.88 13.49
C LEU A 122 -5.08 1.37 13.67
N VAL A 123 -5.44 0.64 12.64
CA VAL A 123 -5.42 -0.83 12.59
C VAL A 123 -4.38 -1.26 11.55
N MET A 124 -3.40 -2.05 11.99
CA MET A 124 -2.32 -2.54 11.14
C MET A 124 -2.08 -4.02 11.38
N GLY A 125 -1.64 -4.71 10.33
CA GLY A 125 -1.20 -6.09 10.44
C GLY A 125 0.10 -6.16 11.22
N LYS A 126 0.27 -7.18 12.05
CA LYS A 126 1.57 -7.49 12.62
C LYS A 126 2.49 -7.94 11.48
N HIS A 127 3.62 -7.26 11.32
CA HIS A 127 4.70 -7.73 10.47
C HIS A 127 5.43 -8.86 11.20
N ASP A 128 5.34 -10.09 10.69
CA ASP A 128 6.22 -11.17 11.09
C ASP A 128 7.34 -11.25 10.04
N GLU A 129 8.59 -11.02 10.47
CA GLU A 129 9.79 -11.10 9.60
C GLU A 129 9.99 -12.49 8.94
N ASN A 130 9.21 -13.49 9.36
CA ASN A 130 9.19 -14.83 8.78
C ASN A 130 8.23 -14.99 7.58
N LEU A 131 7.36 -14.01 7.30
CA LEU A 131 6.58 -13.95 6.05
C LEU A 131 7.38 -13.15 5.03
N GLY A 132 8.35 -13.84 4.40
CA GLY A 132 9.33 -13.23 3.50
C GLY A 132 8.74 -12.35 2.40
N ASN A 133 9.54 -11.36 1.97
CA ASN A 133 9.27 -10.42 0.89
C ASN A 133 8.50 -11.09 -0.27
N HIS A 134 7.25 -10.68 -0.45
CA HIS A 134 6.51 -11.01 -1.66
C HIS A 134 6.93 -10.02 -2.77
N ILE A 135 7.31 -10.62 -3.91
CA ILE A 135 7.87 -10.02 -5.13
C ILE A 135 6.84 -9.11 -5.81
#